data_AF-A0A257YZ46-F1
#
_entry.id   AF-A0A257YZ46-F1
#
_cell.length_a   1.000
_cell.length_b   1.000
_cell.length_c   1.000
_cell.angle_alpha   90.00
_cell.angle_beta   90.00
_cell.angle_gamma   90.00
#
_symmetry.space_group_name_H-M   'P 1'
#
loop_
_entity.id
_entity.type
_entity.pdbx_description
1 polymer ?
#
loop_
_entity_poly.entity_id
_entity_poly.type
_entity_poly.pdbx_seq_one_letter_code
_entity_poly.pdbx_strand_id
1 'polypeptide(L)' 'RAAVEANPNDHQARFDLAAALLAAGNPGEAVDQLLDLFRRDREWNDGAAKAQLMIIFEALKPQDPIVLSGRRRLSSMIFA' A
#
# COMPACT_ATOMS: atom_id res chain seq x y z
N ARG A 1 -2.95 -6.85 -11.83
CA ARG A 1 -3.76 -7.82 -11.05
C ARG A 1 -3.32 -9.26 -11.33
N ALA A 2 -3.26 -9.71 -12.58
CA ALA A 2 -2.88 -11.08 -12.96
C ALA A 2 -1.60 -11.65 -12.32
N ALA A 3 -0.52 -10.86 -12.16
CA ALA A 3 0.72 -11.35 -11.53
C ALA A 3 0.58 -11.63 -10.02
N VAL A 4 -0.16 -10.79 -9.29
CA VAL A 4 -0.41 -10.97 -7.84
C VAL A 4 -1.40 -12.12 -7.59
N GLU A 5 -2.35 -12.33 -8.50
CA GLU A 5 -3.28 -13.45 -8.44
C GLU A 5 -2.59 -14.79 -8.72
N ALA A 6 -1.58 -14.80 -9.60
CA ALA A 6 -0.78 -15.98 -9.89
C ALA A 6 0.21 -16.36 -8.78
N ASN A 7 0.72 -15.37 -8.02
CA ASN A 7 1.59 -15.62 -6.88
C ASN A 7 1.33 -14.62 -5.75
N PRO A 8 0.47 -14.96 -4.77
CA PRO A 8 0.07 -14.04 -3.69
C PRO A 8 1.21 -13.56 -2.78
N ASN A 9 2.34 -14.26 -2.79
CA ASN A 9 3.55 -13.94 -2.01
C ASN A 9 4.59 -13.17 -2.82
N ASP A 10 4.30 -12.82 -4.08
CA ASP A 10 5.17 -11.94 -4.85
C ASP A 10 4.99 -10.49 -4.37
N HIS A 11 5.79 -10.15 -3.37
CA HIS A 11 5.85 -8.84 -2.76
C HIS A 11 6.25 -7.76 -3.76
N GLN A 12 7.14 -8.08 -4.70
CA GLN A 12 7.55 -7.17 -5.77
C GLN A 12 6.38 -6.88 -6.72
N ALA A 13 5.71 -7.93 -7.21
CA ALA A 13 4.55 -7.77 -8.09
C ALA A 13 3.40 -6.97 -7.43
N ARG A 14 3.24 -7.11 -6.11
CA ARG A 14 2.25 -6.33 -5.35
C ARG A 14 2.64 -4.87 -5.24
N PHE A 15 3.91 -4.58 -4.99
CA PHE A 15 4.43 -3.22 -4.97
C PHE A 15 4.29 -2.54 -6.34
N ASP A 16 4.68 -3.24 -7.42
CA ASP A 16 4.56 -2.75 -8.79
C ASP A 16 3.09 -2.54 -9.19
N LEU A 17 2.19 -3.41 -8.75
CA LEU A 17 0.75 -3.23 -8.94
C LEU A 17 0.25 -1.96 -8.24
N ALA A 18 0.68 -1.70 -7.01
CA ALA A 18 0.31 -0.47 -6.31
C ALA A 18 0.80 0.78 -7.06
N ALA A 19 2.04 0.76 -7.56
CA ALA A 19 2.58 1.86 -8.37
C ALA A 19 1.76 2.07 -9.66
N ALA A 20 1.40 0.99 -10.37
CA ALA A 20 0.55 1.07 -11.56
C ALA A 20 -0.85 1.61 -11.24
N LEU A 21 -1.44 1.22 -10.09
CA LEU A 21 -2.74 1.73 -9.66
C LEU A 21 -2.70 3.22 -9.34
N LEU A 22 -1.62 3.72 -8.72
CA LEU A 22 -1.43 5.15 -8.53
C LEU A 22 -1.33 5.91 -9.85
N ALA A 23 -0.54 5.40 -10.79
CA ALA A 23 -0.40 5.99 -12.12
C ALA A 23 -1.73 5.99 -12.89
N ALA A 24 -2.60 5.00 -12.64
CA ALA A 24 -3.94 4.92 -13.19
C ALA A 24 -4.99 5.79 -12.47
N GLY A 25 -4.60 6.57 -11.45
CA GLY A 25 -5.52 7.42 -10.70
C GLY A 25 -6.40 6.67 -9.70
N ASN A 26 -6.00 5.47 -9.27
CA ASN A 26 -6.71 4.62 -8.30
C ASN A 26 -5.94 4.51 -6.97
N PRO A 27 -5.78 5.61 -6.21
CA PRO A 27 -5.00 5.60 -4.97
C PRO A 27 -5.58 4.72 -3.86
N GLY A 28 -6.90 4.53 -3.83
CA GLY A 28 -7.54 3.66 -2.84
C GLY A 28 -7.08 2.21 -2.95
N GLU A 29 -7.13 1.66 -4.17
CA GLU A 29 -6.66 0.29 -4.42
C GLU A 29 -5.14 0.15 -4.22
N ALA A 30 -4.36 1.18 -4.59
CA ALA A 30 -2.93 1.17 -4.36
C ALA A 30 -2.59 1.08 -2.87
N VAL A 31 -3.29 1.86 -2.03
CA VAL A 31 -3.14 1.81 -0.57
C VAL A 31 -3.51 0.43 -0.04
N ASP A 32 -4.58 -0.19 -0.53
CA ASP A 32 -4.96 -1.56 -0.12
C ASP A 32 -3.86 -2.59 -0.43
N GLN A 33 -3.26 -2.52 -1.62
CA GLN A 33 -2.16 -3.42 -1.99
C GLN A 33 -0.93 -3.23 -1.11
N LEU A 34 -0.56 -1.99 -0.80
CA LEU A 34 0.60 -1.69 0.06
C LEU A 34 0.34 -2.05 1.52
N LEU A 35 -0.89 -1.90 2.02
CA LEU A 35 -1.27 -2.36 3.35
C LEU A 35 -1.22 -3.88 3.46
N ASP A 36 -1.66 -4.61 2.42
CA ASP A 36 -1.54 -6.08 2.39
C ASP A 36 -0.06 -6.51 2.34
N LEU A 37 0.76 -5.82 1.54
CA LEU A 37 2.21 -6.02 1.50
C LEU A 37 2.84 -5.83 2.88
N PHE A 38 2.56 -4.70 3.53
CA PHE A 38 3.07 -4.38 4.86
C PHE A 38 2.59 -5.38 5.92
N ARG A 39 1.36 -5.88 5.81
CA ARG A 39 0.83 -6.89 6.73
C ARG A 39 1.57 -8.23 6.58
N ARG A 40 1.96 -8.60 5.36
CA ARG A 40 2.70 -9.85 5.07
C ARG A 40 4.15 -9.76 5.53
N ASP A 41 4.81 -8.66 5.19
CA ASP A 41 6.20 -8.42 5.53
C ASP A 41 6.44 -6.92 5.69
N ARG A 42 6.64 -6.51 6.94
CA ARG A 42 6.79 -5.09 7.33
C ARG A 42 8.14 -4.53 6.90
N GLU A 43 9.15 -5.38 6.77
CA GLU A 43 10.54 -5.01 6.49
C GLU A 43 10.95 -5.30 5.04
N TRP A 44 10.03 -5.88 4.24
CA TRP A 44 10.27 -6.13 2.83
C TRP A 44 10.80 -4.88 2.12
N ASN A 45 11.96 -5.04 1.48
CA ASN A 45 12.66 -3.98 0.76
C ASN A 45 12.86 -2.71 1.61
N ASP A 46 13.42 -2.88 2.82
CA ASP A 46 13.68 -1.81 3.79
C ASP A 46 12.43 -1.03 4.20
N GLY A 47 11.27 -1.70 4.20
CA GLY A 47 9.98 -1.09 4.51
C GLY A 47 9.41 -0.23 3.37
N ALA A 48 9.72 -0.58 2.11
CA ALA A 48 9.23 0.12 0.92
C ALA A 48 7.71 0.35 0.92
N ALA A 49 6.94 -0.62 1.42
CA ALA A 49 5.48 -0.52 1.52
C ALA A 49 5.03 0.68 2.37
N LYS A 50 5.65 0.85 3.55
CA LYS A 50 5.36 1.95 4.47
C LYS A 50 5.80 3.29 3.88
N ALA A 51 6.98 3.34 3.28
CA ALA A 51 7.48 4.55 2.63
C ALA A 51 6.53 5.03 1.52
N GLN A 52 6.09 4.11 0.65
CA GLN A 52 5.15 4.42 -0.42
C GLN A 52 3.79 4.86 0.11
N LEU A 53 3.27 4.24 1.17
CA LEU A 53 2.04 4.68 1.83
C LEU A 53 2.15 6.13 2.32
N MET A 54 3.28 6.52 2.92
CA MET A 54 3.49 7.91 3.36
C MET A 54 3.47 8.88 2.20
N ILE A 55 4.18 8.58 1.10
CA ILE A 55 4.19 9.40 -0.12
C ILE A 55 2.77 9.59 -0.66
N ILE A 56 1.96 8.54 -0.73
CA ILE A 56 0.57 8.62 -1.18
C ILE A 56 -0.24 9.51 -0.23
N PHE A 57 -0.08 9.34 1.08
CA PHE A 57 -0.81 10.12 2.07
C PHE A 57 -0.42 11.60 2.07
N GLU A 58 0.82 11.93 1.69
CA GLU A 58 1.30 13.31 1.52
C GLU A 58 0.82 13.93 0.21
N ALA A 59 0.69 13.14 -0.85
CA ALA A 59 0.20 13.60 -2.15
C ALA A 59 -1.32 13.86 -2.15
N LEU A 60 -2.08 13.17 -1.31
CA LEU A 60 -3.53 13.35 -1.15
C LEU A 60 -3.86 14.42 -0.11
N LYS A 61 -5.11 14.91 -0.13
CA LYS A 61 -5.57 15.88 0.88
C LYS A 61 -5.64 15.20 2.26
N PRO A 62 -5.29 15.89 3.37
CA PRO A 62 -5.31 15.29 4.71
C PRO A 62 -6.68 14.74 5.16
N GLN A 63 -7.76 15.32 4.65
CA GLN A 63 -9.15 14.95 4.92
C GLN A 63 -9.72 13.94 3.89
N ASP A 64 -8.88 13.43 2.99
CA ASP A 64 -9.28 12.42 2.02
C ASP A 64 -9.62 11.11 2.76
N PRO A 65 -10.77 10.47 2.48
CA PRO A 65 -11.17 9.24 3.14
C PRO A 65 -10.16 8.09 2.97
N ILE A 66 -9.41 8.05 1.86
CA ILE A 66 -8.37 7.05 1.61
C ILE A 66 -7.22 7.23 2.60
N VAL A 67 -6.79 8.48 2.84
CA VAL A 67 -5.72 8.81 3.79
C VAL A 67 -6.16 8.47 5.22
N LEU A 68 -7.37 8.85 5.60
CA LEU A 68 -7.91 8.60 6.94
C LEU A 68 -8.01 7.08 7.22
N SER A 69 -8.59 6.32 6.29
CA SER A 69 -8.73 4.87 6.41
C SER A 69 -7.36 4.17 6.36
N GLY A 70 -6.50 4.56 5.44
CA GLY A 70 -5.17 4.00 5.25
C GLY A 70 -4.28 4.18 6.49
N ARG A 71 -4.20 5.40 7.03
CA ARG A 71 -3.44 5.69 8.26
C ARG A 71 -3.97 4.92 9.46
N ARG A 72 -5.30 4.80 9.60
CA ARG A 72 -5.92 4.01 10.68
C ARG A 72 -5.51 2.54 10.59
N ARG A 73 -5.59 1.93 9.40
CA ARG A 73 -5.23 0.52 9.18
C ARG A 73 -3.73 0.29 9.39
N LEU A 74 -2.88 1.18 8.86
CA LEU A 74 -1.43 1.10 9.06
C LEU A 74 -1.06 1.17 10.55
N SER A 75 -1.63 2.13 11.28
CA SER A 75 -1.40 2.27 12.71
C SER A 75 -1.85 1.01 13.47
N SER A 76 -3.05 0.50 13.18
CA SER A 76 -3.52 -0.75 13.78
C SER A 76 -2.61 -1.94 13.48
N MET A 77 -1.96 -2.00 12.32
CA MET A 77 -1.01 -3.07 12.01
C MET A 77 0.34 -2.89 12.70
N ILE A 78 0.75 -1.67 13.02
CA ILE A 78 2.01 -1.39 13.73
C ILE A 78 1.88 -1.73 15.22
N PHE A 79 0.73 -1.41 15.81
CA PHE A 79 0.49 -1.54 17.26
C PHE A 79 -0.31 -2.79 17.67
N ALA A 80 -0.78 -3.61 16.73
CA ALA A 80 -1.30 -4.95 16.98
C ALA A 80 -0.18 -5.99 16.93
#